data_AF-A0A644ZJZ9-F1
#
_entry.id   AF-A0A644ZJZ9-F1
#
_cell.length_a   1.000
_cell.length_b   1.000
_cell.length_c   1.000
_cell.angle_alpha   90.00
_cell.angle_beta   90.00
_cell.angle_gamma   90.00
#
_symmetry.space_group_name_H-M   'P 1'
#
loop_
_entity.id
_entity.type
_entity.pdbx_description
1 polymer ?
#
loop_
_entity_poly.entity_id
_entity_poly.type
_entity_poly.pdbx_seq_one_letter_code
_entity_poly.pdbx_strand_id
1 'polypeptide(L)'
;MAFHLNSASKKQGHLKQQYDEKLIDLIRDIHQHYTTLAQLQQNAYDLPEELRIFEKIAEAKYLFLLREAKERQLQADISAPKKAKQFRWRKRTNRAEDIFHSE
;
A
#
# COMPACT_ATOMS: atom_id res chain seq x y z
N MET A 1 33.10 16.67 19.43
CA MET A 1 33.04 15.82 18.23
C MET A 1 31.70 15.09 18.24
N ALA A 2 30.79 15.40 17.30
CA ALA A 2 29.47 14.80 17.26
C ALA A 2 29.50 13.56 16.36
N PHE A 3 29.39 12.37 16.96
CA PHE A 3 29.43 11.10 16.25
C PHE A 3 28.20 10.94 15.35
N HIS A 4 28.45 10.65 14.09
CA HIS A 4 27.45 10.38 13.05
C HIS A 4 26.77 9.02 13.29
N LEU A 5 25.89 8.90 14.30
CA LEU A 5 25.12 7.68 14.57
C LEU A 5 23.77 7.62 13.81
N ASN A 6 23.48 8.60 12.97
CA ASN A 6 22.18 8.76 12.30
C ASN A 6 21.98 7.89 11.04
N SER A 7 22.93 7.04 10.64
CA SER A 7 22.82 6.26 9.39
C SER A 7 22.07 4.94 9.60
N ALA A 8 22.25 4.28 10.74
CA ALA A 8 21.62 2.98 11.03
C ALA A 8 20.09 3.10 11.21
N SER A 9 19.62 4.11 11.95
CA SER A 9 18.19 4.36 12.15
C SER A 9 17.46 4.76 10.86
N LYS A 10 18.13 5.51 9.97
CA LYS A 10 17.61 5.83 8.64
C LYS A 10 17.47 4.57 7.76
N LYS A 11 18.50 3.71 7.72
CA LYS A 11 18.44 2.43 6.99
C LYS A 11 17.34 1.52 7.51
N GLN A 12 17.16 1.45 8.83
CA GLN A 12 16.11 0.66 9.46
C GLN A 12 14.70 1.19 9.14
N GLY A 13 14.51 2.52 9.14
CA GLY A 13 13.27 3.15 8.72
C GLY A 13 12.92 2.86 7.25
N HIS A 14 13.93 2.91 6.36
CA HIS A 14 13.76 2.55 4.95
C HIS A 14 13.37 1.08 4.77
N LEU A 15 14.01 0.17 5.52
CA LEU A 15 13.71 -1.26 5.44
C LEU A 15 12.28 -1.55 5.90
N LYS A 16 11.85 -0.96 7.03
CA LYS A 16 10.46 -1.09 7.52
C LYS A 16 9.47 -0.63 6.44
N GLN A 17 9.71 0.54 5.85
CA GLN A 17 8.85 1.08 4.80
C GLN A 17 8.76 0.13 3.58
N GLN A 18 9.88 -0.45 3.14
CA GLN A 18 9.88 -1.42 2.03
C GLN A 18 9.03 -2.65 2.32
N TYR A 19 9.09 -3.18 3.55
CA TYR A 19 8.25 -4.32 3.94
C TYR A 19 6.78 -3.96 4.07
N ASP A 20 6.47 -2.75 4.54
CA ASP A 20 5.10 -2.25 4.60
C ASP A 20 4.52 -2.04 3.19
N GLU A 21 5.32 -1.57 2.23
CA GLU A 21 4.95 -1.49 0.81
C GLU A 21 4.70 -2.88 0.21
N LYS A 22 5.61 -3.84 0.43
CA LYS A 22 5.42 -5.23 0.00
C LYS A 22 4.17 -5.88 0.59
N LEU A 23 3.85 -5.60 1.86
CA LEU A 23 2.65 -6.12 2.49
C LEU A 23 1.39 -5.57 1.82
N ILE A 24 1.37 -4.27 1.49
CA ILE A 24 0.26 -3.65 0.77
C ILE A 24 0.08 -4.25 -0.62
N ASP A 25 1.16 -4.45 -1.36
CA ASP A 25 1.11 -5.08 -2.68
C ASP A 25 0.58 -6.52 -2.59
N LEU A 26 1.07 -7.30 -1.62
CA LEU A 26 0.61 -8.67 -1.37
C LEU A 26 -0.87 -8.73 -1.00
N ILE A 27 -1.36 -7.81 -0.15
CA ILE A 27 -2.78 -7.72 0.21
C ILE A 27 -3.63 -7.49 -1.04
N ARG A 28 -3.20 -6.59 -1.94
CA ARG A 28 -3.91 -6.29 -3.18
C ARG A 28 -3.96 -7.50 -4.11
N ASP A 29 -2.85 -8.19 -4.30
CA ASP A 29 -2.77 -9.37 -5.16
C ASP A 29 -3.66 -10.51 -4.65
N ILE A 30 -3.58 -10.79 -3.34
CA ILE A 30 -4.41 -11.84 -2.72
C ILE A 30 -5.89 -11.46 -2.74
N HIS A 31 -6.23 -10.19 -2.53
CA HIS A 31 -7.61 -9.72 -2.66
C HIS A 31 -8.14 -9.96 -4.08
N GLN A 32 -7.39 -9.56 -5.11
CA GLN A 32 -7.78 -9.76 -6.50
C GLN A 32 -7.99 -11.25 -6.82
N HIS A 33 -7.06 -12.10 -6.37
CA HIS A 33 -7.16 -13.55 -6.54
C HIS A 33 -8.40 -14.11 -5.84
N TYR A 34 -8.61 -13.78 -4.57
CA TYR A 34 -9.80 -14.19 -3.80
C TYR A 34 -11.09 -13.76 -4.49
N THR A 35 -11.20 -12.48 -4.89
CA THR A 35 -12.41 -11.98 -5.57
C THR A 35 -12.66 -12.70 -6.89
N THR A 36 -11.61 -13.06 -7.63
CA THR A 36 -11.74 -13.80 -8.88
C THR A 36 -12.29 -15.21 -8.61
N LEU A 37 -11.75 -15.92 -7.62
CA LEU A 37 -12.26 -17.24 -7.24
C LEU A 37 -13.70 -17.19 -6.74
N ALA A 38 -14.05 -16.20 -5.91
CA ALA A 38 -15.41 -16.00 -5.42
C ALA A 38 -16.39 -15.74 -6.58
N GLN A 39 -16.00 -14.92 -7.56
CA GLN A 39 -16.81 -14.68 -8.76
C GLN A 39 -16.96 -15.93 -9.63
N LEU A 40 -15.89 -16.70 -9.83
CA LEU A 40 -15.95 -17.97 -10.57
C LEU A 40 -16.90 -18.96 -9.90
N GLN A 41 -16.83 -19.06 -8.57
CA GLN A 41 -17.71 -19.92 -7.78
C GLN A 41 -19.18 -19.49 -7.83
N GLN A 42 -19.46 -18.20 -7.85
CA GLN A 42 -20.83 -17.67 -8.01
C GLN A 42 -21.41 -17.93 -9.41
N ASN A 43 -20.55 -17.93 -10.44
CA ASN A 43 -20.97 -18.08 -11.83
C ASN A 43 -20.93 -19.53 -12.33
N ALA A 44 -20.37 -20.46 -11.57
CA ALA A 44 -20.26 -21.86 -11.93
C ALA A 44 -21.63 -22.55 -11.86
N TYR A 45 -22.02 -23.20 -12.95
CA TYR A 45 -23.22 -24.04 -12.99
C TYR A 45 -23.02 -25.33 -12.19
N ASP A 46 -21.90 -26.02 -12.43
CA ASP A 46 -21.41 -27.13 -11.61
C ASP A 46 -20.15 -26.67 -10.86
N LEU A 47 -20.20 -26.71 -9.53
CA LEU A 47 -19.11 -26.21 -8.70
C LEU A 47 -18.07 -27.31 -8.42
N PRO A 48 -16.86 -27.26 -9.00
CA PRO A 48 -15.81 -28.19 -8.64
C PRO A 48 -15.37 -27.96 -7.21
N GLU A 49 -15.23 -29.02 -6.42
CA GLU A 49 -14.86 -28.94 -5.00
C GLU A 49 -13.50 -28.25 -4.80
N GLU A 50 -12.57 -28.44 -5.72
CA GLU A 50 -11.25 -27.81 -5.73
C GLU A 50 -11.35 -26.28 -5.76
N LEU A 51 -12.29 -25.72 -6.53
CA LEU A 51 -12.49 -24.28 -6.61
C LEU A 51 -12.92 -23.70 -5.25
N ARG A 52 -13.82 -24.40 -4.55
CA ARG A 52 -14.23 -24.04 -3.19
C ARG A 52 -13.06 -24.09 -2.22
N ILE A 53 -12.21 -25.10 -2.32
CA ILE A 53 -11.01 -25.22 -1.47
C ILE A 53 -10.05 -24.04 -1.73
N PHE A 54 -9.78 -23.72 -2.99
CA PHE A 54 -8.92 -22.60 -3.35
C PHE A 54 -9.48 -21.25 -2.91
N GLU A 55 -10.79 -21.04 -3.06
CA GLU A 55 -11.47 -19.84 -2.56
C GLU A 55 -11.24 -19.68 -1.06
N LYS A 56 -11.48 -20.72 -0.27
CA LYS A 56 -11.30 -20.70 1.19
C LYS A 56 -9.85 -20.48 1.62
N ILE A 57 -8.89 -21.05 0.91
CA ILE A 57 -7.47 -20.80 1.18
C ILE A 57 -7.12 -19.34 0.89
N ALA A 58 -7.61 -18.77 -0.22
CA ALA A 58 -7.36 -17.38 -0.57
C ALA A 58 -8.01 -16.41 0.42
N GLU A 59 -9.25 -16.69 0.85
CA GLU A 59 -9.98 -15.95 1.89
C GLU A 59 -9.19 -15.92 3.20
N ALA A 60 -8.72 -17.08 3.68
CA ALA A 60 -7.95 -17.17 4.92
C ALA A 60 -6.64 -16.38 4.86
N LYS A 61 -5.91 -16.46 3.72
CA LYS A 61 -4.70 -15.65 3.49
C LYS A 61 -5.02 -14.16 3.53
N TYR A 62 -6.08 -13.72 2.86
CA TYR A 62 -6.48 -12.32 2.84
C TYR A 62 -6.78 -11.79 4.25
N LEU A 63 -7.58 -12.52 5.03
CA LEU A 63 -7.93 -12.15 6.41
C LEU A 63 -6.70 -12.05 7.31
N PHE A 64 -5.75 -12.97 7.17
CA PHE A 64 -4.50 -12.92 7.93
C PHE A 64 -3.68 -11.67 7.60
N LEU A 65 -3.53 -11.33 6.32
CA LEU A 65 -2.77 -10.15 5.90
C LEU A 65 -3.45 -8.84 6.32
N LEU A 66 -4.79 -8.78 6.30
CA LEU A 66 -5.53 -7.64 6.84
C LEU A 66 -5.30 -7.46 8.34
N ARG A 67 -5.27 -8.56 9.10
CA ARG A 67 -4.93 -8.52 10.52
C ARG A 67 -3.52 -7.98 10.73
N GLU A 68 -2.56 -8.46 9.95
CA GLU A 68 -1.17 -7.98 10.02
C GLU A 68 -1.06 -6.48 9.69
N ALA A 69 -1.74 -6.00 8.64
CA ALA A 69 -1.77 -4.58 8.29
C ALA A 69 -2.37 -3.72 9.42
N LYS A 70 -3.39 -4.24 10.11
CA LYS A 70 -4.01 -3.60 11.28
C LYS A 70 -3.03 -3.50 12.45
N GLU A 71 -2.32 -4.58 12.77
CA GLU A 71 -1.29 -4.59 13.83
C GLU A 71 -0.15 -3.60 13.53
N ARG A 72 0.21 -3.46 12.25
CA ARG A 72 1.24 -2.49 11.79
C ARG A 72 0.72 -1.06 11.66
N GLN A 73 -0.56 -0.81 11.92
CA GLN A 73 -1.23 0.49 11.78
C GLN A 73 -1.06 1.11 10.39
N LEU A 74 -1.07 0.28 9.35
CA LEU A 74 -0.95 0.77 7.97
C LEU A 74 -2.25 1.49 7.58
N GLN A 75 -2.16 2.79 7.34
CA GLN A 75 -3.23 3.57 6.69
C GLN A 75 -3.22 3.22 5.20
N ALA A 76 -3.81 2.09 4.86
CA ALA A 76 -4.05 1.74 3.47
C ALA A 76 -5.47 2.19 3.12
N ASP A 77 -5.60 3.25 2.34
CA ASP A 77 -6.74 3.42 1.45
C ASP A 77 -6.65 2.29 0.42
N ILE A 78 -7.08 1.07 0.79
CA ILE A 78 -7.02 -0.12 -0.09
C ILE A 78 -7.88 0.12 -1.35
N SER A 79 -8.80 1.09 -1.32
CA SER A 79 -9.70 1.49 -2.40
C SER A 79 -9.21 2.60 -3.33
N ALA A 80 -8.08 3.28 -3.06
CA ALA A 80 -7.65 4.42 -3.88
C ALA A 80 -6.13 4.45 -4.10
N PRO A 81 -5.64 4.82 -5.30
CA PRO A 81 -4.22 5.01 -5.52
C PRO A 81 -3.73 6.08 -4.54
N LYS A 82 -2.68 5.75 -3.78
CA LYS A 82 -2.04 6.66 -2.82
C LYS A 82 -1.77 7.99 -3.53
N LYS A 83 -2.59 9.01 -3.24
CA LYS A 83 -2.35 10.37 -3.74
C LYS A 83 -0.95 10.72 -3.34
N ALA A 84 -0.11 10.86 -4.35
CA ALA A 84 1.30 11.07 -4.20
C ALA A 84 1.57 12.17 -3.18
N LYS A 85 2.61 11.97 -2.37
CA LYS A 85 3.33 13.01 -1.62
C LYS A 85 3.93 14.09 -2.54
N GLN A 86 3.29 14.43 -3.67
CA GLN A 86 3.74 15.38 -4.67
C GLN A 86 3.13 16.78 -4.50
N PHE A 87 2.12 16.97 -3.66
CA PHE A 87 1.66 18.32 -3.34
C PHE A 87 2.39 18.91 -2.12
N ARG A 88 3.73 18.97 -2.21
CA ARG A 88 4.45 20.03 -1.49
C ARG A 88 4.08 21.32 -2.20
N TRP A 89 3.09 22.05 -1.67
CA TRP A 89 3.05 23.48 -1.85
C TRP A 89 4.41 24.02 -1.39
N ARG A 90 5.35 24.25 -2.32
CA ARG A 90 6.41 25.20 -2.03
C ARG A 90 5.65 26.48 -1.71
N LYS A 91 5.76 26.97 -0.47
CA LYS A 91 5.34 28.33 -0.16
C LYS A 91 6.03 29.20 -1.19
N ARG A 92 5.30 29.68 -2.21
CA ARG A 92 5.77 30.82 -3.00
C ARG A 92 5.89 31.92 -1.97
N THR A 93 7.12 32.21 -1.55
CA THR A 93 7.39 33.46 -0.88
C THR A 93 7.01 34.51 -1.90
N ASN A 94 5.90 35.22 -1.66
CA ASN A 94 5.56 36.40 -2.41
C ASN A 94 6.61 37.47 -2.07
N ARG A 95 7.79 37.39 -2.66
CA ARG A 95 8.68 38.55 -2.76
C ARG A 95 8.20 39.32 -3.98
N ALA A 96 7.95 40.62 -3.77
CA ALA A 96 7.48 41.52 -4.81
C ALA A 96 8.45 41.59 -6.01
N GLU A 97 9.73 41.26 -5.77
CA GLU A 97 10.82 41.37 -6.73
C GLU A 97 10.71 40.42 -7.94
N ASP A 98 9.94 39.33 -7.84
CA ASP A 98 9.88 38.28 -8.87
C ASP A 98 8.70 38.46 -9.86
N ILE A 99 7.87 39.51 -9.71
CA ILE A 99 6.60 39.64 -10.47
C ILE A 99 6.69 40.61 -11.66
N PHE A 100 7.66 41.52 -11.68
CA PHE A 100 7.82 42.46 -12.79
C PHE A 100 9.30 42.62 -13.17
N HIS A 101 9.71 41.92 -14.22
CA HIS A 101 10.82 42.37 -15.04
C HIS A 101 10.22 42.88 -16.34
N SER A 102 10.21 44.20 -16.45
CA SER A 102 9.91 44.93 -17.69
C SER A 102 11.15 44.94 -18.57
N GLU A 103 11.05 44.32 -19.73
CA GLU A 103 11.68 44.83 -20.97
C GLU A 103 10.57 45.19 -21.95
#